data_AF-A0A955WR22-F1
#
_entry.id   AF-A0A955WR22-F1
#
_cell.length_a   1.000
_cell.length_b   1.000
_cell.length_c   1.000
_cell.angle_alpha   90.00
_cell.angle_beta   90.00
_cell.angle_gamma   90.00
#
_symmetry.space_group_name_H-M   'P 1'
#
loop_
_entity.id
_entity.type
_entity.pdbx_description
1 polymer ?
#
loop_
_entity_poly.entity_id
_entity_poly.type
_entity_poly.pdbx_seq_one_letter_code
_entity_poly.pdbx_strand_id
1 'polypeptide(L)'
;MAAEHPDERALRRYFEPPYKFDFYQVVKLLEHLERRRRQGTGVELHPPAGSIDPEEEPVRFDHHMDLAFHASDLKAIDPTPSDGGPAKVTVNFLGLAGARGPLPLFYTDLVRDRIRRSDHALKAFLDLINHRLISLWYRVRQRHRPTLHTEEPSEHPFGRYLLAFAGLRPQKTRDAFDLHVNQRLVDERGLEARDLLFYAGLFWEHDRSMHGLERMLSHFFRMPVTGEQLCGRWIRLNREERTALSTGKAHNRLGISTVAGAKVFDPQARFALHLGPLSWADYVDFLPIGGRFESLYKLTRFYTRSAYDFDLTVKVDPTVIAPSRPALNAREGVRLGWTSWLLNGPLSEDTEVKVDFAARLLAEDDQPFHIVRYKDVNTDLDLLPAAVEAQFGEQVIGLDEADGAAQNPREAELLDLLAEGALPTRVRLLVAVRADGPPKAPLIELLRKLREARPDVTIVCGGEHFTAVPELSMEQAPIDFLVLGEGEETAVALFRALELGLDHTVIPGIAFRKEDGSLQKNPRRDRIKNVDEIPWPAWEFFDVEAYSANRLVSGIYYGKTVPILATRGCPYQCT
;
A
#
# COMPACT_ATOMS: atom_id res chain seq x y z
N MET A 1 45.95 -20.53 -21.95
CA MET A 1 45.55 -19.25 -22.59
C MET A 1 44.07 -19.33 -22.87
N ALA A 2 43.24 -18.96 -21.89
CA ALA A 2 41.79 -18.88 -22.10
C ALA A 2 41.49 -17.64 -22.96
N ALA A 3 40.70 -17.80 -24.01
CA ALA A 3 40.34 -16.73 -24.93
C ALA A 3 39.46 -15.70 -24.20
N GLU A 4 39.93 -14.45 -24.07
CA GLU A 4 39.17 -13.32 -23.53
C GLU A 4 37.87 -13.11 -24.35
N HIS A 5 36.74 -12.91 -23.67
CA HIS A 5 35.46 -12.66 -24.32
C HIS A 5 35.52 -11.33 -25.12
N PRO A 6 34.89 -11.24 -26.30
CA PRO A 6 34.95 -10.04 -27.16
C PRO A 6 34.45 -8.75 -26.48
N ASP A 7 33.56 -8.86 -25.49
CA ASP A 7 33.04 -7.72 -24.72
C ASP A 7 34.06 -7.14 -23.72
N GLU A 8 34.95 -7.97 -23.16
CA GLU A 8 35.98 -7.54 -22.18
C GLU A 8 37.05 -6.67 -22.85
N ARG A 9 37.40 -7.03 -24.10
CA ARG A 9 38.37 -6.28 -24.91
C ARG A 9 37.81 -4.92 -25.34
N ALA A 10 36.51 -4.84 -25.59
CA ALA A 10 35.82 -3.58 -25.90
C ALA A 10 35.78 -2.63 -24.68
N LEU A 11 35.53 -3.17 -23.49
CA LEU A 11 35.54 -2.40 -22.23
C LEU A 11 36.93 -1.84 -21.91
N ARG A 12 38.00 -2.64 -22.07
CA ARG A 12 39.38 -2.15 -21.90
C ARG A 12 39.71 -1.00 -22.85
N ARG A 13 39.28 -1.09 -24.11
CA ARG A 13 39.47 -0.02 -25.11
C ARG A 13 38.68 1.25 -24.78
N TYR A 14 37.53 1.13 -24.09
CA TYR A 14 36.71 2.28 -23.71
C TYR A 14 37.37 3.16 -22.64
N PHE A 15 38.05 2.55 -21.68
CA PHE A 15 38.74 3.26 -20.60
C PHE A 15 40.14 3.78 -20.99
N GLU A 16 40.59 3.52 -22.22
CA GLU A 16 41.82 4.08 -22.76
C GLU A 16 41.56 5.31 -23.66
N PRO A 17 42.18 6.47 -23.39
CA PRO A 17 43.13 6.75 -22.31
C PRO A 17 42.46 7.18 -20.98
N PRO A 18 43.03 6.78 -19.82
CA PRO A 18 42.40 6.95 -18.50
C PRO A 18 42.25 8.41 -18.04
N TYR A 19 43.06 9.34 -18.57
CA TYR A 19 43.00 10.76 -18.22
C TYR A 19 41.75 11.49 -18.75
N LYS A 20 40.93 10.85 -19.58
CA LYS A 20 39.68 11.43 -20.07
C LYS A 20 38.54 11.35 -19.05
N PHE A 21 38.71 10.55 -18.01
CA PHE A 21 37.65 10.29 -17.03
C PHE A 21 38.00 10.89 -15.67
N ASP A 22 36.97 11.36 -14.97
CA ASP A 22 37.07 11.71 -13.55
C ASP A 22 37.02 10.46 -12.68
N PHE A 23 37.77 10.45 -11.57
CA PHE A 23 37.85 9.31 -10.65
C PHE A 23 36.46 8.82 -10.20
N TYR A 24 35.56 9.73 -9.81
CA TYR A 24 34.25 9.33 -9.29
C TYR A 24 33.33 8.78 -10.38
N GLN A 25 33.46 9.30 -11.61
CA GLN A 25 32.73 8.78 -12.76
C GLN A 25 33.16 7.35 -13.08
N VAL A 26 34.46 7.07 -13.07
CA VAL A 26 34.98 5.71 -13.33
C VAL A 26 34.51 4.73 -12.27
N VAL A 27 34.64 5.07 -10.99
CA VAL A 27 34.20 4.18 -9.90
C VAL A 27 32.72 3.87 -10.02
N LYS A 28 31.88 4.88 -10.28
CA LYS A 28 30.43 4.67 -10.49
C LYS A 28 30.14 3.73 -11.68
N LEU A 29 30.86 3.89 -12.80
CA LEU A 29 30.69 3.04 -13.97
C LEU A 29 31.11 1.59 -13.70
N LEU A 30 32.24 1.40 -13.01
CA LEU A 30 32.73 0.08 -12.63
C LEU A 30 31.80 -0.61 -11.63
N GLU A 31 31.25 0.11 -10.65
CA GLU A 31 30.20 -0.39 -9.76
C GLU A 31 28.98 -0.90 -10.54
N HIS A 32 28.53 -0.14 -11.55
CA HIS A 32 27.40 -0.54 -12.39
C HIS A 32 27.71 -1.79 -13.23
N LEU A 33 28.91 -1.87 -13.79
CA LEU A 33 29.36 -3.01 -14.58
C LEU A 33 29.48 -4.29 -13.74
N GLU A 34 30.11 -4.21 -12.56
CA GLU A 34 30.24 -5.36 -11.65
C GLU A 34 28.88 -5.81 -11.09
N ARG A 35 27.99 -4.87 -10.76
CA ARG A 35 26.60 -5.22 -10.39
C ARG A 35 25.91 -6.01 -11.50
N ARG A 36 26.04 -5.61 -12.77
CA ARG A 36 25.50 -6.38 -13.91
C ARG A 36 26.18 -7.73 -14.09
N ARG A 37 27.49 -7.81 -13.90
CA ARG A 37 28.25 -9.06 -14.03
C ARG A 37 27.84 -10.10 -12.99
N ARG A 38 27.51 -9.66 -11.77
CA ARG A 38 27.10 -10.53 -10.66
C ARG A 38 25.57 -10.64 -10.50
N GLN A 39 24.77 -10.02 -11.38
CA GLN A 39 23.32 -10.24 -11.40
C GLN A 39 23.01 -11.71 -11.68
N GLY A 40 22.35 -12.39 -10.74
CA GLY A 40 21.96 -13.80 -10.85
C GLY A 40 22.90 -14.82 -10.18
N THR A 41 24.05 -14.40 -9.63
CA THR A 41 24.97 -15.32 -8.92
C THR A 41 24.67 -15.46 -7.43
N GLY A 42 23.76 -14.64 -6.87
CA GLY A 42 23.38 -14.67 -5.45
C GLY A 42 24.44 -14.09 -4.49
N VAL A 43 25.58 -13.62 -5.01
CA VAL A 43 26.65 -13.00 -4.21
C VAL A 43 26.33 -11.53 -3.97
N GLU A 44 26.18 -11.14 -2.71
CA GLU A 44 25.91 -9.75 -2.32
C GLU A 44 27.17 -8.90 -2.53
N LEU A 45 27.06 -7.87 -3.37
CA LEU A 45 28.14 -6.91 -3.62
C LEU A 45 28.10 -5.82 -2.56
N HIS A 46 29.15 -5.75 -1.75
CA HIS A 46 29.30 -4.66 -0.81
C HIS A 46 29.76 -3.38 -1.53
N PRO A 47 29.20 -2.19 -1.21
CA PRO A 47 29.70 -0.95 -1.78
C PRO A 47 31.16 -0.71 -1.36
N PRO A 48 31.92 0.18 -2.04
CA PRO A 48 33.28 0.51 -1.61
C PRO A 48 33.32 0.94 -0.13
N ALA A 49 34.30 0.42 0.59
CA ALA A 49 34.43 0.49 2.05
C ALA A 49 33.28 -0.17 2.84
N GLY A 50 32.49 -1.04 2.20
CA GLY A 50 31.34 -1.74 2.76
C GLY A 50 31.68 -3.10 3.39
N SER A 51 32.75 -3.75 2.93
CA SER A 51 33.25 -5.00 3.49
C SER A 51 34.61 -4.81 4.19
N ILE A 52 35.02 -5.81 4.97
CA ILE A 52 36.39 -5.97 5.45
C ILE A 52 37.26 -6.59 4.35
N ASP A 53 36.68 -7.44 3.49
CA ASP A 53 37.37 -8.08 2.38
C ASP A 53 37.31 -7.21 1.11
N PRO A 54 38.46 -6.73 0.58
CA PRO A 54 38.52 -5.99 -0.68
C PRO A 54 38.01 -6.75 -1.90
N GLU A 55 37.94 -8.08 -1.88
CA GLU A 55 37.46 -8.89 -3.02
C GLU A 55 35.93 -8.88 -3.16
N GLU A 56 35.24 -8.59 -2.06
CA GLU A 56 33.79 -8.42 -2.03
C GLU A 56 33.34 -7.03 -2.49
N GLU A 57 34.27 -6.07 -2.61
CA GLU A 57 34.02 -4.74 -3.15
C GLU A 57 34.05 -4.74 -4.70
N PRO A 58 33.28 -3.87 -5.38
CA PRO A 58 33.21 -3.83 -6.84
C PRO A 58 34.51 -3.31 -7.49
N VAL A 59 35.32 -2.56 -6.75
CA VAL A 59 36.52 -1.91 -7.28
C VAL A 59 37.65 -2.00 -6.27
N ARG A 60 38.82 -2.46 -6.72
CA ARG A 60 40.07 -2.43 -5.98
C ARG A 60 40.89 -1.21 -6.39
N PHE A 61 41.40 -0.48 -5.41
CA PHE A 61 42.24 0.69 -5.65
C PHE A 61 43.70 0.37 -5.35
N ASP A 62 44.60 0.82 -6.20
CA ASP A 62 46.03 0.88 -5.89
C ASP A 62 46.63 2.24 -6.23
N HIS A 63 47.77 2.55 -5.63
CA HIS A 63 48.42 3.84 -5.83
C HIS A 63 49.63 3.73 -6.75
N HIS A 64 49.74 4.66 -7.69
CA HIS A 64 50.94 4.86 -8.51
C HIS A 64 52.00 5.64 -7.74
N MET A 65 52.93 4.92 -7.11
CA MET A 65 54.00 5.52 -6.29
C MET A 65 55.17 5.99 -7.16
N ASP A 66 55.11 7.25 -7.59
CA ASP A 66 56.18 7.92 -8.33
C ASP A 66 56.46 9.32 -7.78
N LEU A 67 57.58 9.90 -8.19
CA LEU A 67 57.99 11.26 -7.84
C LEU A 67 57.51 12.30 -8.89
N ALA A 68 56.89 11.84 -9.97
CA ALA A 68 56.38 12.70 -11.03
C ALA A 68 55.08 13.41 -10.61
N PHE A 69 54.87 14.61 -11.16
CA PHE A 69 53.59 15.28 -11.11
C PHE A 69 52.70 14.75 -12.23
N HIS A 70 51.53 14.22 -11.87
CA HIS A 70 50.56 13.69 -12.82
C HIS A 70 49.46 14.73 -13.11
N ALA A 71 49.05 14.83 -14.38
CA ALA A 71 48.01 15.74 -14.85
C ALA A 71 46.57 15.21 -14.65
N SER A 72 46.43 13.95 -14.20
CA SER A 72 45.16 13.27 -13.98
C SER A 72 45.21 12.47 -12.68
N ASP A 73 44.05 12.33 -12.02
CA ASP A 73 43.88 11.50 -10.83
C ASP A 73 44.00 10.01 -11.14
N LEU A 74 43.78 9.61 -12.40
CA LEU A 74 43.81 8.21 -12.85
C LEU A 74 45.05 7.91 -13.69
N LYS A 75 45.73 6.81 -13.35
CA LYS A 75 46.90 6.28 -14.08
C LYS A 75 46.53 5.15 -15.02
N ALA A 76 45.75 4.19 -14.54
CA ALA A 76 45.34 2.99 -15.26
C ALA A 76 44.01 2.46 -14.72
N ILE A 77 43.23 1.82 -15.58
CA ILE A 77 41.94 1.22 -15.26
C ILE A 77 41.93 -0.17 -15.90
N ASP A 78 41.78 -1.22 -15.11
CA ASP A 78 41.60 -2.58 -15.58
C ASP A 78 40.19 -3.07 -15.17
N PRO A 79 39.19 -2.98 -16.07
CA PRO A 79 37.82 -3.32 -15.74
C PRO A 79 37.58 -4.83 -15.55
N THR A 80 38.45 -5.67 -16.10
CA THR A 80 38.32 -7.13 -16.06
C THR A 80 39.71 -7.73 -15.88
N PRO A 81 40.25 -7.74 -14.64
CA PRO A 81 41.60 -8.25 -14.43
C PRO A 81 41.66 -9.75 -14.71
N SER A 82 42.83 -10.20 -15.19
CA SER A 82 43.05 -11.57 -15.70
C SER A 82 43.02 -12.65 -14.62
N ASP A 83 43.05 -12.25 -13.34
CA ASP A 83 42.89 -13.08 -12.16
C ASP A 83 41.42 -13.38 -11.82
N GLY A 84 40.47 -12.76 -12.54
CA GLY A 84 39.04 -12.92 -12.28
C GLY A 84 38.54 -12.11 -11.08
N GLY A 85 39.38 -11.26 -10.48
CA GLY A 85 39.03 -10.40 -9.35
C GLY A 85 38.18 -9.19 -9.74
N PRO A 86 37.82 -8.33 -8.76
CA PRO A 86 37.09 -7.09 -9.01
C PRO A 86 37.91 -6.10 -9.83
N ALA A 87 37.24 -5.18 -10.53
CA ALA A 87 37.89 -4.17 -11.36
C ALA A 87 38.97 -3.40 -10.59
N LYS A 88 40.11 -3.13 -11.23
CA LYS A 88 41.26 -2.50 -10.59
C LYS A 88 41.49 -1.09 -11.12
N VAL A 89 41.61 -0.11 -10.23
CA VAL A 89 41.85 1.29 -10.57
C VAL A 89 43.13 1.80 -9.91
N THR A 90 44.08 2.23 -10.73
CA THR A 90 45.33 2.85 -10.27
C THR A 90 45.19 4.36 -10.23
N VAL A 91 45.31 4.93 -9.04
CA VAL A 91 45.19 6.37 -8.79
C VAL A 91 46.54 7.05 -8.57
N ASN A 92 46.61 8.33 -8.89
CA ASN A 92 47.78 9.21 -8.68
C ASN A 92 47.65 10.12 -7.44
N PHE A 93 46.60 9.95 -6.63
CA PHE A 93 46.29 10.79 -5.47
C PHE A 93 46.00 9.94 -4.24
N LEU A 94 46.06 10.55 -3.05
CA LEU A 94 45.83 9.90 -1.74
C LEU A 94 46.71 8.67 -1.45
N GLY A 95 47.89 8.55 -2.06
CA GLY A 95 48.87 7.55 -1.69
C GLY A 95 49.67 7.92 -0.45
N LEU A 96 49.99 6.91 0.37
CA LEU A 96 50.89 7.09 1.51
C LEU A 96 52.33 7.43 1.10
N ALA A 97 52.79 6.89 -0.04
CA ALA A 97 54.12 7.13 -0.62
C ALA A 97 54.00 7.66 -2.06
N GLY A 98 54.99 8.44 -2.51
CA GLY A 98 54.96 9.20 -3.76
C GLY A 98 55.18 10.70 -3.54
N ALA A 99 55.19 11.49 -4.61
CA ALA A 99 55.44 12.94 -4.57
C ALA A 99 54.52 13.72 -3.62
N ARG A 100 53.29 13.24 -3.41
CA ARG A 100 52.25 13.86 -2.57
C ARG A 100 51.90 13.05 -1.33
N GLY A 101 52.69 12.01 -1.03
CA GLY A 101 52.44 11.14 0.11
C GLY A 101 52.93 11.73 1.44
N PRO A 102 52.26 11.45 2.57
CA PRO A 102 52.71 11.87 3.89
C PRO A 102 53.98 11.17 4.38
N LEU A 103 54.32 10.00 3.82
CA LEU A 103 55.52 9.28 4.22
C LEU A 103 56.79 9.99 3.71
N PRO A 104 57.90 9.96 4.49
CA PRO A 104 59.19 10.45 4.04
C PRO A 104 59.61 9.88 2.67
N LEU A 105 60.27 10.70 1.84
CA LEU A 105 60.64 10.34 0.47
C LEU A 105 61.43 9.03 0.36
N PHE A 106 62.24 8.68 1.37
CA PHE A 106 63.00 7.44 1.37
C PHE A 106 62.12 6.18 1.25
N TYR A 107 60.88 6.20 1.76
CA TYR A 107 59.95 5.08 1.59
C TYR A 107 59.52 4.93 0.13
N THR A 108 59.36 6.05 -0.58
CA THR A 108 59.04 6.04 -2.02
C THR A 108 60.19 5.41 -2.80
N ASP A 109 61.44 5.80 -2.50
CA ASP A 109 62.61 5.21 -3.14
C ASP A 109 62.78 3.72 -2.82
N LEU A 110 62.54 3.33 -1.56
CA LEU A 110 62.56 1.93 -1.13
C LEU A 110 61.53 1.08 -1.87
N VAL A 111 60.29 1.58 -2.01
CA VAL A 111 59.24 0.89 -2.77
C VAL A 111 59.64 0.76 -4.24
N ARG A 112 60.17 1.83 -4.85
CA ARG A 112 60.61 1.80 -6.25
C ARG A 112 61.77 0.84 -6.49
N ASP A 113 62.76 0.80 -5.59
CA ASP A 113 63.90 -0.12 -5.69
C ASP A 113 63.45 -1.58 -5.56
N ARG A 114 62.53 -1.88 -4.63
CA ARG A 114 61.94 -3.22 -4.48
C ARG A 114 61.13 -3.64 -5.71
N ILE A 115 60.29 -2.76 -6.25
CA ILE A 115 59.54 -3.02 -7.49
C ILE A 115 60.48 -3.34 -8.66
N ARG A 116 61.61 -2.62 -8.78
CA ARG A 116 62.63 -2.92 -9.81
C ARG A 116 63.25 -4.31 -9.67
N ARG A 117 63.31 -4.83 -8.44
CA ARG A 117 63.77 -6.20 -8.12
C ARG A 117 62.63 -7.23 -8.13
N SER A 118 61.45 -6.86 -8.65
CA SER A 118 60.23 -7.69 -8.65
C SER A 118 59.70 -8.06 -7.26
N ASP A 119 60.10 -7.34 -6.21
CA ASP A 119 59.49 -7.43 -4.88
C ASP A 119 58.35 -6.41 -4.77
N HIS A 120 57.11 -6.91 -4.77
CA HIS A 120 55.90 -6.09 -4.64
C HIS A 120 55.32 -6.09 -3.23
N ALA A 121 55.92 -6.77 -2.25
CA ALA A 121 55.33 -6.98 -0.93
C ALA A 121 55.06 -5.66 -0.19
N LEU A 122 56.04 -4.74 -0.19
CA LEU A 122 55.88 -3.43 0.46
C LEU A 122 54.82 -2.57 -0.22
N LYS A 123 54.75 -2.60 -1.56
CA LYS A 123 53.70 -1.90 -2.32
C LYS A 123 52.33 -2.46 -1.96
N ALA A 124 52.17 -3.79 -2.00
CA ALA A 124 50.91 -4.46 -1.70
C ALA A 124 50.43 -4.17 -0.26
N PHE A 125 51.35 -4.12 0.71
CA PHE A 125 51.04 -3.73 2.08
C PHE A 125 50.53 -2.27 2.18
N LEU A 126 51.21 -1.32 1.54
CA LEU A 126 50.76 0.08 1.52
C LEU A 126 49.43 0.24 0.79
N ASP A 127 49.22 -0.53 -0.28
CA ASP A 127 47.98 -0.52 -1.05
C ASP A 127 46.77 -1.02 -0.27
N LEU A 128 46.95 -1.89 0.73
CA LEU A 128 45.86 -2.28 1.64
C LEU A 128 45.32 -1.07 2.41
N ILE A 129 46.21 -0.18 2.86
CA ILE A 129 45.84 1.05 3.57
C ILE A 129 45.29 2.08 2.57
N ASN A 130 45.94 2.26 1.43
CA ASN A 130 45.50 3.19 0.38
C ASN A 130 44.11 2.82 -0.12
N HIS A 131 43.84 1.55 -0.38
CA HIS A 131 42.56 1.06 -0.84
C HIS A 131 41.44 1.48 0.10
N ARG A 132 41.61 1.23 1.41
CA ARG A 132 40.59 1.61 2.39
C ARG A 132 40.38 3.12 2.46
N LEU A 133 41.46 3.90 2.41
CA LEU A 133 41.40 5.37 2.43
C LEU A 133 40.64 5.91 1.21
N ILE A 134 40.96 5.40 0.01
CA ILE A 134 40.35 5.81 -1.26
C ILE A 134 38.88 5.39 -1.31
N SER A 135 38.55 4.15 -0.89
CA SER A 135 37.18 3.67 -0.80
C SER A 135 36.33 4.53 0.15
N LEU A 136 36.87 4.90 1.31
CA LEU A 136 36.20 5.82 2.24
C LEU A 136 36.03 7.22 1.66
N TRP A 137 37.05 7.74 0.96
CA TRP A 137 36.98 9.04 0.29
C TRP A 137 35.89 9.09 -0.76
N TYR A 138 35.76 8.04 -1.57
CA TYR A 138 34.66 7.88 -2.52
C TYR A 138 33.31 7.85 -1.79
N ARG A 139 33.18 7.01 -0.76
CA ARG A 139 31.93 6.83 0.00
C ARG A 139 31.44 8.10 0.68
N VAL A 140 32.35 8.93 1.22
CA VAL A 140 32.00 10.24 1.78
C VAL A 140 31.37 11.12 0.70
N ARG A 141 31.96 11.21 -0.49
CA ARG A 141 31.39 12.01 -1.57
C ARG A 141 30.07 11.42 -2.09
N GLN A 142 29.97 10.09 -2.17
CA GLN A 142 28.75 9.38 -2.57
C GLN A 142 27.59 9.75 -1.63
N ARG A 143 27.81 9.72 -0.31
CA ARG A 143 26.81 10.08 0.70
C ARG A 143 26.24 11.50 0.54
N HIS A 144 27.04 12.45 0.05
CA HIS A 144 26.62 13.85 -0.11
C HIS A 144 26.18 14.20 -1.54
N ARG A 145 26.39 13.32 -2.52
CA ARG A 145 26.03 13.54 -3.91
C ARG A 145 25.15 12.40 -4.42
N PRO A 146 23.81 12.57 -4.40
CA PRO A 146 22.86 11.57 -4.90
C PRO A 146 23.16 11.09 -6.32
N THR A 147 23.75 11.95 -7.16
CA THR A 147 24.13 11.62 -8.55
C THR A 147 25.23 10.57 -8.67
N LEU A 148 25.95 10.23 -7.60
CA LEU A 148 26.98 9.20 -7.59
C LEU A 148 26.44 7.81 -7.24
N HIS A 149 25.19 7.69 -6.79
CA HIS A 149 24.55 6.41 -6.59
C HIS A 149 24.12 5.77 -7.91
N THR A 150 24.13 4.44 -7.95
CA THR A 150 23.73 3.62 -9.11
C THR A 150 22.32 3.04 -8.95
N GLU A 151 21.72 3.19 -7.78
CA GLU A 151 20.36 2.77 -7.43
C GLU A 151 19.31 3.71 -8.03
N GLU A 152 18.07 3.24 -8.07
CA GLU A 152 16.97 4.09 -8.51
C GLU A 152 16.73 5.26 -7.54
N PRO A 153 16.29 6.44 -8.03
CA PRO A 153 16.01 7.58 -7.18
C PRO A 153 14.99 7.29 -6.07
N SER A 154 14.03 6.40 -6.31
CA SER A 154 13.00 5.92 -5.37
C SER A 154 13.58 5.13 -4.19
N GLU A 155 14.58 4.29 -4.45
CA GLU A 155 15.25 3.48 -3.43
C GLU A 155 16.27 4.28 -2.61
N HIS A 156 16.83 5.34 -3.22
CA HIS A 156 17.86 6.14 -2.59
C HIS A 156 17.35 6.85 -1.31
N PRO A 157 18.14 6.93 -0.22
CA PRO A 157 17.72 7.59 1.03
C PRO A 157 17.21 9.02 0.84
N PHE A 158 17.84 9.79 -0.06
CA PHE A 158 17.38 11.14 -0.39
C PHE A 158 16.00 11.15 -1.06
N GLY A 159 15.71 10.22 -1.96
CA GLY A 159 14.38 10.10 -2.57
C GLY A 159 13.33 9.68 -1.55
N ARG A 160 13.68 8.78 -0.63
CA ARG A 160 12.81 8.42 0.50
C ARG A 160 12.45 9.62 1.37
N TYR A 161 13.37 10.56 1.59
CA TYR A 161 13.07 11.81 2.29
C TYR A 161 12.15 12.73 1.49
N LEU A 162 12.34 12.85 0.18
CA LEU A 162 11.45 13.64 -0.68
C LEU A 162 10.02 13.07 -0.73
N LEU A 163 9.89 11.75 -0.81
CA LEU A 163 8.60 11.07 -0.73
C LEU A 163 7.94 11.27 0.65
N ALA A 164 8.72 11.22 1.73
CA ALA A 164 8.21 11.52 3.06
C ALA A 164 7.68 12.95 3.16
N PHE A 165 8.37 13.93 2.57
CA PHE A 165 7.86 15.30 2.46
C PHE A 165 6.56 15.37 1.65
N ALA A 166 6.45 14.60 0.56
CA ALA A 166 5.20 14.49 -0.20
C ALA A 166 4.03 13.86 0.60
N GLY A 167 4.26 13.37 1.82
CA GLY A 167 3.26 12.66 2.63
C GLY A 167 3.22 11.15 2.40
N LEU A 168 4.20 10.61 1.67
CA LEU A 168 4.33 9.18 1.37
C LEU A 168 5.39 8.55 2.28
N ARG A 169 4.97 7.69 3.20
CA ARG A 169 5.91 6.98 4.06
C ARG A 169 6.34 5.66 3.39
N PRO A 170 7.65 5.40 3.22
CA PRO A 170 8.11 4.10 2.75
C PRO A 170 7.79 3.02 3.79
N GLN A 171 7.07 1.96 3.40
CA GLN A 171 7.02 0.72 4.17
C GLN A 171 8.37 -0.04 4.03
N LYS A 172 8.59 -1.06 4.87
CA LYS A 172 9.83 -1.88 4.80
C LYS A 172 9.88 -2.77 3.56
N THR A 173 8.75 -3.07 2.95
CA THR A 173 8.63 -3.71 1.64
C THR A 173 8.97 -2.69 0.55
N ARG A 174 9.97 -3.00 -0.29
CA ARG A 174 10.63 -2.06 -1.22
C ARG A 174 9.69 -1.44 -2.27
N ASP A 175 8.48 -1.98 -2.44
CA ASP A 175 7.61 -1.69 -3.59
C ASP A 175 6.29 -0.96 -3.25
N ALA A 176 5.99 -0.66 -1.98
CA ALA A 176 4.71 -0.04 -1.60
C ALA A 176 4.87 1.22 -0.72
N PHE A 177 4.32 2.34 -1.18
CA PHE A 177 4.15 3.57 -0.39
C PHE A 177 2.68 3.72 -0.01
N ASP A 178 2.43 3.92 1.28
CA ASP A 178 1.09 3.93 1.85
C ASP A 178 0.63 5.35 2.22
N LEU A 179 -0.63 5.65 1.92
CA LEU A 179 -1.31 6.87 2.37
C LEU A 179 -2.00 6.58 3.70
N HIS A 180 -2.10 7.58 4.58
CA HIS A 180 -2.94 7.52 5.79
C HIS A 180 -4.47 7.49 5.50
N VAL A 181 -4.86 7.17 4.27
CA VAL A 181 -6.24 7.06 3.79
C VAL A 181 -6.33 5.79 2.91
N ASN A 182 -6.31 4.63 3.57
CA ASN A 182 -6.69 3.29 3.11
C ASN A 182 -6.24 2.74 1.73
N GLN A 183 -5.26 3.30 1.01
CA GLN A 183 -4.75 2.67 -0.22
C GLN A 183 -3.25 2.88 -0.47
N ARG A 184 -2.59 1.79 -0.89
CA ARG A 184 -1.26 1.79 -1.52
C ARG A 184 -1.32 2.62 -2.80
N LEU A 185 -0.50 3.67 -2.87
CA LEU A 185 -0.42 4.54 -4.05
C LEU A 185 0.43 3.90 -5.16
N VAL A 186 1.39 3.06 -4.76
CA VAL A 186 2.33 2.37 -5.63
C VAL A 186 1.93 0.90 -5.67
N ASP A 187 1.49 0.45 -6.85
CA ASP A 187 1.05 -0.92 -7.13
C ASP A 187 1.57 -1.34 -8.51
N GLU A 188 1.61 -2.65 -8.79
CA GLU A 188 2.00 -3.22 -10.10
C GLU A 188 1.18 -2.71 -11.30
N ARG A 189 0.06 -2.00 -11.05
CA ARG A 189 -0.92 -1.58 -12.07
C ARG A 189 -0.94 -0.10 -12.43
N GLY A 190 0.10 0.69 -12.12
CA GLY A 190 0.35 1.90 -12.93
C GLY A 190 0.87 3.17 -12.27
N LEU A 191 1.33 3.14 -11.02
CA LEU A 191 2.00 4.29 -10.40
C LEU A 191 3.29 3.83 -9.75
N GLU A 192 4.43 4.31 -10.25
CA GLU A 192 5.72 4.03 -9.64
C GLU A 192 6.10 5.14 -8.64
N ALA A 193 6.83 4.77 -7.58
CA ALA A 193 7.36 5.74 -6.60
C ALA A 193 8.23 6.82 -7.27
N ARG A 194 8.88 6.46 -8.37
CA ARG A 194 9.70 7.37 -9.18
C ARG A 194 8.86 8.48 -9.84
N ASP A 195 7.65 8.18 -10.27
CA ASP A 195 6.78 9.17 -10.88
C ASP A 195 6.33 10.20 -9.84
N LEU A 196 6.01 9.73 -8.63
CA LEU A 196 5.61 10.57 -7.51
C LEU A 196 6.75 11.49 -7.02
N LEU A 197 8.00 11.02 -7.09
CA LEU A 197 9.18 11.82 -6.75
C LEU A 197 9.27 13.12 -7.55
N PHE A 198 8.92 13.07 -8.84
CA PHE A 198 8.96 14.25 -9.70
C PHE A 198 7.98 15.34 -9.24
N TYR A 199 6.83 14.93 -8.70
CA TYR A 199 5.77 15.82 -8.21
C TYR A 199 5.87 16.12 -6.71
N ALA A 200 6.92 15.66 -6.01
CA ALA A 200 7.06 15.84 -4.57
C ALA A 200 6.92 17.31 -4.12
N GLY A 201 7.40 18.27 -4.93
CA GLY A 201 7.21 19.70 -4.67
C GLY A 201 5.74 20.15 -4.71
N LEU A 202 4.98 19.67 -5.69
CA LEU A 202 3.53 19.96 -5.79
C LEU A 202 2.76 19.34 -4.63
N PHE A 203 3.18 18.17 -4.15
CA PHE A 203 2.56 17.50 -3.00
C PHE A 203 2.96 18.15 -1.66
N TRP A 204 4.11 18.80 -1.58
CA TRP A 204 4.53 19.53 -0.39
C TRP A 204 3.67 20.77 -0.11
N GLU A 205 3.15 21.41 -1.14
CA GLU A 205 2.34 22.62 -1.00
C GLU A 205 1.12 22.40 -0.09
N HIS A 206 0.79 23.37 0.75
CA HIS A 206 -0.39 23.24 1.60
C HIS A 206 -1.68 23.45 0.80
N ASP A 207 -1.66 24.46 -0.08
CA ASP A 207 -2.79 24.83 -0.92
C ASP A 207 -2.81 24.01 -2.20
N ARG A 208 -3.95 23.38 -2.49
CA ARG A 208 -4.15 22.55 -3.68
C ARG A 208 -4.87 23.36 -4.74
N SER A 209 -4.12 23.87 -5.71
CA SER A 209 -4.68 24.65 -6.80
C SER A 209 -5.16 23.76 -7.95
N MET A 210 -6.26 24.15 -8.61
CA MET A 210 -6.70 23.48 -9.83
C MET A 210 -5.61 23.48 -10.90
N HIS A 211 -4.87 24.58 -11.02
CA HIS A 211 -3.77 24.70 -11.97
C HIS A 211 -2.66 23.66 -11.72
N GLY A 212 -2.29 23.43 -10.44
CA GLY A 212 -1.31 22.40 -10.07
C GLY A 212 -1.78 21.00 -10.47
N LEU A 213 -3.06 20.69 -10.21
CA LEU A 213 -3.68 19.43 -10.61
C LEU A 213 -3.69 19.24 -12.13
N GLU A 214 -4.10 20.25 -12.89
CA GLU A 214 -4.09 20.24 -14.35
C GLU A 214 -2.68 19.99 -14.91
N ARG A 215 -1.67 20.70 -14.41
CA ARG A 215 -0.28 20.54 -14.87
C ARG A 215 0.25 19.15 -14.55
N MET A 216 -0.02 18.64 -13.35
CA MET A 216 0.40 17.31 -12.92
C MET A 216 -0.20 16.22 -13.81
N LEU A 217 -1.54 16.20 -13.94
CA LEU A 217 -2.25 15.21 -14.74
C LEU A 217 -1.91 15.34 -16.23
N SER A 218 -1.80 16.57 -16.75
CA SER A 218 -1.43 16.76 -18.16
C SER A 218 -0.02 16.25 -18.46
N HIS A 219 0.93 16.44 -17.54
CA HIS A 219 2.29 15.93 -17.70
C HIS A 219 2.33 14.40 -17.60
N PHE A 220 1.64 13.83 -16.59
CA PHE A 220 1.66 12.40 -16.32
C PHE A 220 1.06 11.59 -17.48
N PHE A 221 -0.13 11.98 -17.94
CA PHE A 221 -0.84 11.29 -19.02
C PHE A 221 -0.45 11.76 -20.42
N ARG A 222 0.42 12.79 -20.53
CA ARG A 222 0.86 13.41 -21.79
C ARG A 222 -0.31 13.85 -22.69
N MET A 223 -1.34 14.43 -22.08
CA MET A 223 -2.55 14.90 -22.75
C MET A 223 -3.09 16.16 -22.06
N PRO A 224 -3.87 17.00 -22.75
CA PRO A 224 -4.51 18.14 -22.10
C PRO A 224 -5.55 17.67 -21.07
N VAL A 225 -5.43 18.19 -19.85
CA VAL A 225 -6.41 18.06 -18.77
C VAL A 225 -6.77 19.45 -18.26
N THR A 226 -8.05 19.78 -18.22
CA THR A 226 -8.57 21.07 -17.72
C THR A 226 -9.59 20.83 -16.62
N GLY A 227 -9.61 21.68 -15.60
CA GLY A 227 -10.50 21.55 -14.46
C GLY A 227 -11.55 22.66 -14.37
N GLU A 228 -12.77 22.28 -14.05
CA GLU A 228 -13.86 23.19 -13.73
C GLU A 228 -14.12 23.17 -12.21
N GLN A 229 -14.08 24.33 -11.58
CA GLN A 229 -14.23 24.47 -10.14
C GLN A 229 -15.67 24.85 -9.76
N LEU A 230 -16.05 24.60 -8.50
CA LEU A 230 -17.34 24.99 -7.92
C LEU A 230 -18.54 24.35 -8.67
N CYS A 231 -18.41 23.07 -8.97
CA CYS A 231 -19.48 22.29 -9.55
C CYS A 231 -20.44 21.89 -8.42
N GLY A 232 -21.60 22.54 -8.35
CA GLY A 232 -22.54 22.27 -7.26
C GLY A 232 -23.23 20.90 -7.34
N ARG A 233 -23.66 20.38 -6.19
CA ARG A 233 -24.38 19.10 -6.06
C ARG A 233 -25.54 19.22 -5.08
N TRP A 234 -26.63 18.51 -5.39
CA TRP A 234 -27.71 18.28 -4.45
C TRP A 234 -27.35 17.14 -3.49
N ILE A 235 -27.12 17.49 -2.23
CA ILE A 235 -26.89 16.55 -1.13
C ILE A 235 -28.23 16.16 -0.53
N ARG A 236 -28.45 14.86 -0.31
CA ARG A 236 -29.69 14.36 0.31
C ARG A 236 -29.49 14.27 1.82
N LEU A 237 -30.43 14.84 2.57
CA LEU A 237 -30.39 14.85 4.04
C LEU A 237 -30.99 13.57 4.62
N ASN A 238 -30.37 13.06 5.69
CA ASN A 238 -30.91 11.96 6.48
C ASN A 238 -32.22 12.36 7.16
N ARG A 239 -33.04 11.38 7.60
CA ARG A 239 -34.35 11.68 8.18
C ARG A 239 -34.25 12.54 9.45
N GLU A 240 -33.20 12.34 10.23
CA GLU A 240 -32.92 13.04 11.48
C GLU A 240 -32.51 14.50 11.27
N GLU A 241 -31.80 14.78 10.17
CA GLU A 241 -31.32 16.13 9.79
C GLU A 241 -32.41 16.97 9.14
N ARG A 242 -33.56 16.36 8.81
CA ARG A 242 -34.70 17.07 8.22
C ARG A 242 -35.44 17.82 9.30
N THR A 243 -35.90 19.01 8.93
CA THR A 243 -36.81 19.77 9.77
C THR A 243 -38.10 18.98 9.99
N ALA A 244 -38.43 18.75 11.26
CA ALA A 244 -39.70 18.17 11.67
C ALA A 244 -40.36 19.05 12.76
N LEU A 245 -41.69 19.11 12.73
CA LEU A 245 -42.47 19.76 13.79
C LEU A 245 -42.53 18.80 14.99
N SER A 246 -41.53 18.85 15.87
CA SER A 246 -41.51 18.09 17.13
C SER A 246 -41.10 18.97 18.30
N THR A 247 -41.47 18.55 19.52
CA THR A 247 -41.12 19.22 20.79
C THR A 247 -39.68 18.92 21.25
N GLY A 248 -38.89 18.18 20.48
CA GLY A 248 -37.50 17.78 20.78
C GLY A 248 -36.43 18.42 19.87
N LYS A 249 -35.22 17.85 19.86
CA LYS A 249 -34.05 18.27 19.06
C LYS A 249 -34.23 18.00 17.54
N ALA A 250 -35.23 18.61 16.91
CA ALA A 250 -35.57 18.34 15.51
C ALA A 250 -35.38 19.57 14.61
N HIS A 251 -34.12 19.99 14.35
CA HIS A 251 -33.71 21.00 13.34
C HIS A 251 -34.79 22.03 12.92
N ASN A 252 -35.43 22.70 13.89
CA ASN A 252 -36.67 23.48 13.72
C ASN A 252 -36.51 24.97 14.06
N ARG A 253 -35.27 25.46 14.22
CA ARG A 253 -35.00 26.88 14.42
C ARG A 253 -34.84 27.59 13.08
N LEU A 254 -35.81 28.45 12.78
CA LEU A 254 -35.80 29.28 11.58
C LEU A 254 -34.53 30.15 11.52
N GLY A 255 -33.86 30.17 10.36
CA GLY A 255 -32.63 30.95 10.15
C GLY A 255 -31.37 30.36 10.77
N ILE A 256 -31.46 29.23 11.49
CA ILE A 256 -30.31 28.56 12.11
C ILE A 256 -30.17 27.13 11.60
N SER A 257 -31.24 26.32 11.72
CA SER A 257 -31.18 24.88 11.46
C SER A 257 -32.29 24.38 10.53
N THR A 258 -33.26 25.23 10.17
CA THR A 258 -34.39 24.83 9.33
C THR A 258 -33.95 24.67 7.88
N VAL A 259 -34.19 23.49 7.30
CA VAL A 259 -33.96 23.20 5.88
C VAL A 259 -35.28 22.85 5.21
N ALA A 260 -35.53 23.46 4.04
CA ALA A 260 -36.70 23.16 3.24
C ALA A 260 -36.46 21.92 2.35
N GLY A 261 -37.23 20.86 2.58
CA GLY A 261 -37.22 19.65 1.77
C GLY A 261 -36.21 18.59 2.23
N ALA A 262 -35.95 17.62 1.36
CA ALA A 262 -35.08 16.47 1.66
C ALA A 262 -33.66 16.59 1.05
N LYS A 263 -33.33 17.73 0.44
CA LYS A 263 -32.05 17.96 -0.24
C LYS A 263 -31.59 19.40 -0.05
N VAL A 264 -30.27 19.59 0.06
CA VAL A 264 -29.60 20.90 0.08
C VAL A 264 -28.66 20.99 -1.11
N PHE A 265 -28.58 22.16 -1.74
CA PHE A 265 -27.62 22.40 -2.80
C PHE A 265 -26.34 22.96 -2.19
N ASP A 266 -25.22 22.27 -2.42
CA ASP A 266 -23.89 22.73 -2.07
C ASP A 266 -23.13 23.12 -3.34
N PRO A 267 -22.81 24.41 -3.57
CA PRO A 267 -22.06 24.87 -4.73
C PRO A 267 -20.58 24.47 -4.73
N GLN A 268 -20.02 24.06 -3.58
CA GLN A 268 -18.61 23.71 -3.41
C GLN A 268 -18.36 22.20 -3.34
N ALA A 269 -19.42 21.40 -3.54
CA ALA A 269 -19.38 19.95 -3.31
C ALA A 269 -18.34 19.20 -4.14
N ARG A 270 -18.09 19.63 -5.39
CA ARG A 270 -17.21 18.91 -6.33
C ARG A 270 -16.54 19.83 -7.35
N PHE A 271 -15.58 19.26 -8.06
CA PHE A 271 -14.98 19.84 -9.28
C PHE A 271 -15.06 18.83 -10.43
N ALA A 272 -14.96 19.28 -11.67
CA ALA A 272 -14.95 18.40 -12.84
C ALA A 272 -13.60 18.44 -13.55
N LEU A 273 -13.11 17.29 -14.00
CA LEU A 273 -11.91 17.15 -14.80
C LEU A 273 -12.29 16.79 -16.23
N HIS A 274 -11.83 17.58 -17.19
CA HIS A 274 -12.06 17.38 -18.61
C HIS A 274 -10.78 16.84 -19.26
N LEU A 275 -10.86 15.67 -19.88
CA LEU A 275 -9.74 15.03 -20.59
C LEU A 275 -9.96 15.09 -22.10
N GLY A 276 -8.87 15.19 -22.85
CA GLY A 276 -8.89 14.90 -24.28
C GLY A 276 -8.85 16.14 -25.19
N PRO A 277 -8.96 15.92 -26.51
CA PRO A 277 -9.55 14.75 -27.17
C PRO A 277 -8.73 13.44 -27.08
N LEU A 278 -9.41 12.30 -26.91
CA LEU A 278 -8.81 10.96 -26.76
C LEU A 278 -9.09 10.01 -27.95
N SER A 279 -8.17 9.07 -28.16
CA SER A 279 -8.38 7.91 -29.05
C SER A 279 -9.31 6.87 -28.42
N TRP A 280 -9.83 5.90 -29.21
CA TRP A 280 -10.70 4.83 -28.68
C TRP A 280 -10.02 4.01 -27.59
N ALA A 281 -8.75 3.66 -27.82
CA ALA A 281 -7.98 2.85 -26.89
C ALA A 281 -7.76 3.58 -25.57
N ASP A 282 -7.39 4.87 -25.64
CA ASP A 282 -7.23 5.71 -24.45
C ASP A 282 -8.57 5.91 -23.74
N TYR A 283 -9.65 6.16 -24.49
CA TYR A 283 -11.00 6.31 -23.94
C TYR A 283 -11.41 5.12 -23.09
N VAL A 284 -11.28 3.89 -23.63
CA VAL A 284 -11.63 2.66 -22.91
C VAL A 284 -10.75 2.46 -21.67
N ASP A 285 -9.49 2.88 -21.71
CA ASP A 285 -8.54 2.77 -20.59
C ASP A 285 -8.76 3.84 -19.49
N PHE A 286 -9.43 4.95 -19.82
CA PHE A 286 -9.90 5.95 -18.85
C PHE A 286 -11.30 5.68 -18.28
N LEU A 287 -11.96 4.59 -18.69
CA LEU A 287 -13.17 4.12 -18.03
C LEU A 287 -12.84 3.49 -16.66
N PRO A 288 -13.81 3.35 -15.73
CA PRO A 288 -13.61 2.84 -14.37
C PRO A 288 -12.89 1.50 -14.19
N ILE A 289 -12.78 0.73 -15.27
CA ILE A 289 -12.14 -0.59 -15.33
C ILE A 289 -10.74 -0.58 -15.94
N GLY A 290 -10.31 0.54 -16.53
CA GLY A 290 -9.03 0.68 -17.19
C GLY A 290 -7.93 1.05 -16.20
N GLY A 291 -6.68 0.74 -16.57
CA GLY A 291 -5.52 0.97 -15.70
C GLY A 291 -5.22 2.45 -15.54
N ARG A 292 -5.34 3.22 -16.64
CA ARG A 292 -5.09 4.68 -16.59
C ARG A 292 -6.11 5.43 -15.73
N PHE A 293 -7.35 4.97 -15.67
CA PHE A 293 -8.33 5.53 -14.75
C PHE A 293 -7.92 5.34 -13.29
N GLU A 294 -7.44 4.14 -12.91
CA GLU A 294 -6.98 3.88 -11.55
C GLU A 294 -5.85 4.84 -11.15
N SER A 295 -4.86 5.03 -12.04
CA SER A 295 -3.78 6.00 -11.81
C SER A 295 -4.29 7.44 -11.72
N LEU A 296 -5.27 7.83 -12.55
CA LEU A 296 -5.85 9.18 -12.52
C LEU A 296 -6.59 9.43 -11.21
N TYR A 297 -7.40 8.45 -10.78
CA TYR A 297 -8.14 8.51 -9.53
C TYR A 297 -7.19 8.61 -8.34
N LYS A 298 -6.18 7.72 -8.25
CA LYS A 298 -5.18 7.72 -7.17
C LYS A 298 -4.41 9.04 -7.09
N LEU A 299 -3.89 9.54 -8.22
CA LEU A 299 -3.17 10.82 -8.26
C LEU A 299 -4.05 12.01 -7.87
N THR A 300 -5.27 12.05 -8.39
CA THR A 300 -6.21 13.15 -8.10
C THR A 300 -6.59 13.15 -6.62
N ARG A 301 -6.97 11.99 -6.06
CA ARG A 301 -7.27 11.84 -4.64
C ARG A 301 -6.08 12.18 -3.75
N PHE A 302 -4.88 11.77 -4.14
CA PHE A 302 -3.66 12.06 -3.40
C PHE A 302 -3.36 13.56 -3.38
N TYR A 303 -3.48 14.23 -4.53
CA TYR A 303 -3.31 15.68 -4.61
C TYR A 303 -4.38 16.40 -3.76
N THR A 304 -5.67 16.06 -3.92
CA THR A 304 -6.77 16.74 -3.20
C THR A 304 -6.96 16.28 -1.76
N ARG A 305 -6.17 15.30 -1.28
CA ARG A 305 -6.28 14.68 0.05
C ARG A 305 -7.68 14.14 0.35
N SER A 306 -8.38 13.67 -0.68
CA SER A 306 -9.77 13.20 -0.60
C SER A 306 -10.77 14.23 -0.02
N ALA A 307 -10.42 15.52 0.01
CA ALA A 307 -11.27 16.56 0.60
C ALA A 307 -12.48 16.92 -0.26
N TYR A 308 -12.38 16.72 -1.58
CA TYR A 308 -13.42 17.05 -2.55
C TYR A 308 -13.73 15.84 -3.43
N ASP A 309 -15.01 15.68 -3.76
CA ASP A 309 -15.45 14.79 -4.82
C ASP A 309 -15.10 15.39 -6.18
N PHE A 310 -14.93 14.54 -7.20
CA PHE A 310 -14.75 15.00 -8.56
C PHE A 310 -15.48 14.15 -9.58
N ASP A 311 -15.89 14.80 -10.66
CA ASP A 311 -16.40 14.16 -11.86
C ASP A 311 -15.32 14.10 -12.92
N LEU A 312 -15.37 13.05 -13.73
CA LEU A 312 -14.52 12.91 -14.90
C LEU A 312 -15.39 13.10 -16.15
N THR A 313 -15.00 14.02 -17.03
CA THR A 313 -15.59 14.20 -18.35
C THR A 313 -14.51 13.91 -19.38
N VAL A 314 -14.77 12.95 -20.26
CA VAL A 314 -13.80 12.52 -21.27
C VAL A 314 -14.26 12.95 -22.65
N LYS A 315 -13.49 13.81 -23.33
CA LYS A 315 -13.76 14.21 -24.71
C LYS A 315 -13.16 13.17 -25.66
N VAL A 316 -14.00 12.60 -26.51
CA VAL A 316 -13.62 11.59 -27.51
C VAL A 316 -13.69 12.22 -28.90
N ASP A 317 -12.71 11.90 -29.76
CA ASP A 317 -12.76 12.34 -31.15
C ASP A 317 -13.96 11.68 -31.87
N PRO A 318 -14.89 12.46 -32.46
CA PRO A 318 -16.10 11.93 -33.09
C PRO A 318 -15.84 11.00 -34.28
N THR A 319 -14.70 11.15 -34.96
CA THR A 319 -14.30 10.29 -36.09
C THR A 319 -14.02 8.86 -35.66
N VAL A 320 -13.80 8.66 -34.36
CA VAL A 320 -13.48 7.37 -33.75
C VAL A 320 -14.74 6.63 -33.29
N ILE A 321 -15.88 7.32 -33.17
CA ILE A 321 -17.13 6.82 -32.57
C ILE A 321 -17.99 6.00 -33.58
N ALA A 322 -17.64 5.92 -34.88
CA ALA A 322 -18.36 5.08 -35.84
C ALA A 322 -17.47 4.49 -36.97
N PRO A 323 -17.72 3.26 -37.52
CA PRO A 323 -18.76 2.28 -37.21
C PRO A 323 -18.19 0.85 -36.95
N SER A 324 -17.66 0.58 -35.77
CA SER A 324 -17.43 -0.80 -35.29
C SER A 324 -18.45 -1.11 -34.21
N ARG A 325 -19.52 -1.77 -34.65
CA ARG A 325 -20.71 -2.22 -33.89
C ARG A 325 -20.39 -2.64 -32.45
N PRO A 326 -21.03 -2.04 -31.45
CA PRO A 326 -21.41 -2.78 -30.27
C PRO A 326 -22.63 -3.65 -30.62
N ALA A 327 -22.39 -4.79 -31.29
CA ALA A 327 -23.39 -5.85 -31.29
C ALA A 327 -23.49 -6.38 -29.85
N LEU A 328 -24.69 -6.70 -29.37
CA LEU A 328 -24.91 -7.51 -28.17
C LEU A 328 -24.30 -8.90 -28.42
N ASN A 329 -22.97 -8.98 -28.37
CA ASN A 329 -22.16 -10.17 -28.57
C ASN A 329 -21.46 -10.43 -27.24
N ALA A 330 -21.66 -11.65 -26.71
CA ALA A 330 -21.14 -12.11 -25.43
C ALA A 330 -19.59 -12.14 -25.31
N ARG A 331 -18.83 -11.78 -26.36
CA ARG A 331 -17.35 -11.80 -26.35
C ARG A 331 -16.66 -10.43 -26.25
N GLU A 332 -17.31 -9.34 -26.68
CA GLU A 332 -16.79 -7.97 -26.54
C GLU A 332 -17.92 -7.07 -26.01
N GLY A 333 -17.99 -6.97 -24.68
CA GLY A 333 -19.14 -6.42 -23.97
C GLY A 333 -19.29 -4.91 -24.13
N VAL A 334 -20.39 -4.52 -24.77
CA VAL A 334 -20.90 -3.15 -24.76
C VAL A 334 -21.37 -2.80 -23.34
N ARG A 335 -21.02 -1.61 -22.84
CA ARG A 335 -21.34 -1.16 -21.50
C ARG A 335 -22.38 -0.06 -21.55
N LEU A 336 -23.55 -0.35 -20.98
CA LEU A 336 -24.66 0.57 -20.95
C LEU A 336 -24.24 1.89 -20.27
N GLY A 337 -24.41 3.01 -20.96
CA GLY A 337 -24.08 4.34 -20.45
C GLY A 337 -22.61 4.76 -20.58
N TRP A 338 -21.69 3.86 -20.95
CA TRP A 338 -20.27 4.18 -21.15
C TRP A 338 -19.81 3.95 -22.60
N THR A 339 -20.14 2.81 -23.20
CA THR A 339 -19.73 2.50 -24.59
C THR A 339 -20.92 2.23 -25.52
N SER A 340 -22.14 2.44 -25.04
CA SER A 340 -23.38 2.31 -25.80
C SER A 340 -23.95 3.68 -26.20
N TRP A 341 -23.84 4.06 -27.47
CA TRP A 341 -24.49 5.28 -27.99
C TRP A 341 -25.55 4.95 -29.03
N LEU A 342 -26.72 5.57 -28.85
CA LEU A 342 -27.75 5.63 -29.88
C LEU A 342 -27.54 6.94 -30.66
N LEU A 343 -26.95 6.82 -31.86
CA LEU A 343 -26.73 7.95 -32.74
C LEU A 343 -28.06 8.35 -33.40
N ASN A 344 -28.45 9.61 -33.28
CA ASN A 344 -29.66 10.17 -33.90
C ASN A 344 -29.35 11.11 -35.08
N GLY A 345 -28.13 11.02 -35.65
CA GLY A 345 -27.62 11.83 -36.74
C GLY A 345 -26.10 11.69 -36.93
N PRO A 346 -25.50 12.30 -37.98
CA PRO A 346 -24.05 12.32 -38.15
C PRO A 346 -23.39 13.16 -37.04
N LEU A 347 -22.29 12.66 -36.49
CA LEU A 347 -21.52 13.33 -35.44
C LEU A 347 -20.79 14.56 -36.02
N SER A 348 -20.90 15.71 -35.36
CA SER A 348 -20.05 16.89 -35.66
C SER A 348 -18.66 16.74 -35.03
N GLU A 349 -17.65 17.43 -35.56
CA GLU A 349 -16.28 17.46 -35.00
C GLU A 349 -16.24 17.93 -33.52
N ASP A 350 -17.24 18.69 -33.08
CA ASP A 350 -17.39 19.17 -31.70
C ASP A 350 -18.26 18.25 -30.81
N THR A 351 -18.53 17.01 -31.22
CA THR A 351 -19.39 16.13 -30.41
C THR A 351 -18.66 15.64 -29.16
N GLU A 352 -18.82 16.38 -28.05
CA GLU A 352 -18.37 15.98 -26.73
C GLU A 352 -19.28 14.86 -26.18
N VAL A 353 -18.74 13.64 -26.11
CA VAL A 353 -19.40 12.58 -25.34
C VAL A 353 -19.06 12.75 -23.87
N LYS A 354 -19.93 13.40 -23.12
CA LYS A 354 -19.79 13.48 -21.67
C LYS A 354 -20.23 12.16 -21.05
N VAL A 355 -19.27 11.40 -20.56
CA VAL A 355 -19.57 10.27 -19.68
C VAL A 355 -19.29 10.72 -18.25
N ASP A 356 -20.33 11.23 -17.61
CA ASP A 356 -20.27 11.58 -16.19
C ASP A 356 -20.37 10.31 -15.38
N PHE A 357 -19.23 9.87 -14.85
CA PHE A 357 -19.23 8.96 -13.72
C PHE A 357 -18.60 9.71 -12.56
N ALA A 358 -19.37 9.85 -11.48
CA ALA A 358 -18.81 10.29 -10.22
C ALA A 358 -17.68 9.33 -9.88
N ALA A 359 -16.51 9.83 -9.46
CA ALA A 359 -15.45 8.96 -8.94
C ALA A 359 -15.94 8.12 -7.72
N ARG A 360 -17.09 8.50 -7.15
CA ARG A 360 -17.95 7.72 -6.26
C ARG A 360 -18.53 6.41 -6.85
N LEU A 361 -18.26 6.09 -8.12
CA LEU A 361 -18.52 4.75 -8.67
C LEU A 361 -17.37 3.78 -8.36
N LEU A 362 -16.21 4.27 -7.89
CA LEU A 362 -15.14 3.45 -7.30
C LEU A 362 -15.05 3.58 -5.77
N ALA A 363 -15.55 4.66 -5.18
CA ALA A 363 -15.91 4.66 -3.77
C ALA A 363 -17.33 4.11 -3.71
N GLU A 364 -17.49 2.80 -3.58
CA GLU A 364 -18.80 2.16 -3.40
C GLU A 364 -19.57 2.79 -2.24
N ASP A 365 -20.35 3.82 -2.54
CA ASP A 365 -21.08 4.61 -1.54
C ASP A 365 -22.31 5.28 -2.18
N ASP A 366 -23.17 4.47 -2.81
CA ASP A 366 -24.63 4.76 -2.87
C ASP A 366 -25.53 3.54 -3.25
N GLN A 367 -25.00 2.32 -3.17
CA GLN A 367 -25.77 1.08 -2.92
C GLN A 367 -25.01 0.37 -1.78
N PRO A 368 -25.69 -0.28 -0.82
CA PRO A 368 -25.12 -0.74 0.45
C PRO A 368 -24.26 -2.00 0.25
N PHE A 369 -23.18 -1.86 -0.48
CA PHE A 369 -22.14 -2.86 -0.65
C PHE A 369 -20.81 -2.12 -0.56
N HIS A 370 -20.35 -1.92 0.66
CA HIS A 370 -18.97 -1.57 0.93
C HIS A 370 -18.09 -2.79 0.60
N ILE A 371 -17.37 -2.79 -0.52
CA ILE A 371 -16.12 -3.56 -0.63
C ILE A 371 -15.06 -2.73 0.09
N VAL A 372 -15.13 -2.81 1.41
CA VAL A 372 -13.90 -2.79 2.20
C VAL A 372 -13.05 -3.91 1.64
N ARG A 373 -11.87 -3.58 1.09
CA ARG A 373 -10.90 -4.62 0.77
C ARG A 373 -10.61 -5.29 2.10
N TYR A 374 -11.12 -6.50 2.26
CA TYR A 374 -11.09 -7.27 3.50
C TYR A 374 -9.72 -7.47 4.14
N LYS A 375 -8.65 -7.06 3.46
CA LYS A 375 -7.30 -6.95 4.01
C LYS A 375 -7.09 -5.75 4.92
N ASP A 376 -8.07 -4.86 5.10
CA ASP A 376 -7.94 -3.58 5.82
C ASP A 376 -8.76 -3.50 7.12
N VAL A 377 -9.43 -4.60 7.53
CA VAL A 377 -10.13 -4.70 8.82
C VAL A 377 -9.35 -5.61 9.76
N ASN A 378 -8.63 -5.01 10.69
CA ASN A 378 -8.28 -5.68 11.93
C ASN A 378 -9.34 -5.26 12.92
N THR A 379 -9.81 -6.20 13.68
CA THR A 379 -10.65 -5.93 14.82
C THR A 379 -10.12 -6.86 15.87
N ASP A 380 -9.72 -6.28 17.02
CA ASP A 380 -9.86 -7.02 18.27
C ASP A 380 -11.24 -7.68 18.23
N LEU A 381 -11.37 -8.92 18.70
CA LEU A 381 -12.57 -9.73 18.51
C LEU A 381 -13.85 -8.96 18.95
N ASP A 382 -13.71 -8.06 19.92
CA ASP A 382 -14.70 -7.11 20.45
C ASP A 382 -15.19 -6.03 19.43
N LEU A 383 -14.37 -5.71 18.43
CA LEU A 383 -14.61 -4.67 17.41
C LEU A 383 -15.19 -5.24 16.10
N LEU A 384 -15.13 -6.56 15.91
CA LEU A 384 -15.63 -7.25 14.71
C LEU A 384 -17.14 -6.97 14.49
N PRO A 385 -18.01 -7.02 15.53
CA PRO A 385 -19.36 -6.47 15.51
C PRO A 385 -19.53 -5.13 14.79
N ALA A 386 -18.76 -4.11 15.21
CA ALA A 386 -18.92 -2.74 14.75
C ALA A 386 -18.37 -2.52 13.33
N ALA A 387 -17.27 -3.19 12.98
CA ALA A 387 -16.72 -3.13 11.63
C ALA A 387 -17.64 -3.83 10.62
N VAL A 388 -18.28 -4.95 11.01
CA VAL A 388 -19.26 -5.65 10.18
C VAL A 388 -20.56 -4.84 10.07
N GLU A 389 -21.04 -4.23 11.16
CA GLU A 389 -22.22 -3.34 11.16
C GLU A 389 -22.02 -2.11 10.25
N ALA A 390 -20.84 -1.49 10.29
CA ALA A 390 -20.47 -0.40 9.39
C ALA A 390 -20.43 -0.81 7.92
N GLN A 391 -20.06 -2.07 7.64
CA GLN A 391 -19.87 -2.59 6.28
C GLN A 391 -21.16 -3.14 5.65
N PHE A 392 -22.05 -3.75 6.44
CA PHE A 392 -23.29 -4.39 5.96
C PHE A 392 -24.57 -3.59 6.31
N GLY A 393 -24.45 -2.44 7.00
CA GLY A 393 -25.54 -1.55 7.37
C GLY A 393 -26.52 -2.16 8.37
N GLU A 394 -27.81 -1.79 8.29
CA GLU A 394 -28.92 -2.28 9.16
C GLU A 394 -29.17 -3.82 9.07
N GLN A 395 -28.29 -4.60 8.45
CA GLN A 395 -28.43 -6.04 8.24
C GLN A 395 -27.69 -6.92 9.25
N VAL A 396 -26.85 -6.34 10.12
CA VAL A 396 -26.01 -7.08 11.08
C VAL A 396 -26.13 -6.53 12.49
N ILE A 397 -26.28 -7.43 13.46
CA ILE A 397 -26.20 -7.12 14.89
C ILE A 397 -25.00 -7.88 15.45
N GLY A 398 -24.13 -7.16 16.16
CA GLY A 398 -22.97 -7.77 16.78
C GLY A 398 -23.07 -7.78 18.30
N LEU A 399 -22.76 -8.94 18.90
CA LEU A 399 -22.82 -9.18 20.33
C LEU A 399 -21.41 -9.48 20.87
N ASP A 400 -21.06 -8.79 21.95
CA ASP A 400 -19.83 -9.01 22.72
C ASP A 400 -20.22 -9.30 24.18
N GLU A 401 -19.61 -10.28 24.82
CA GLU A 401 -19.92 -10.67 26.20
C GLU A 401 -18.76 -10.28 27.12
N ALA A 402 -18.75 -9.03 27.59
CA ALA A 402 -17.80 -8.58 28.60
C ALA A 402 -18.05 -9.25 29.96
N ASP A 403 -17.00 -9.40 30.75
CA ASP A 403 -17.05 -10.01 32.09
C ASP A 403 -17.91 -9.20 33.07
N GLY A 404 -19.20 -9.54 33.11
CA GLY A 404 -20.16 -8.97 34.04
C GLY A 404 -21.58 -9.04 33.49
N ALA A 405 -22.34 -10.05 33.94
CA ALA A 405 -23.70 -10.38 33.50
C ALA A 405 -24.79 -9.33 33.84
N ALA A 406 -24.45 -8.04 33.93
CA ALA A 406 -25.39 -7.00 34.32
C ALA A 406 -25.35 -5.71 33.50
N GLN A 407 -24.37 -5.49 32.60
CA GLN A 407 -24.21 -4.16 31.96
C GLN A 407 -23.65 -4.20 30.53
N ASN A 408 -24.12 -5.11 29.67
CA ASN A 408 -23.99 -4.86 28.22
C ASN A 408 -25.27 -4.16 27.71
N PRO A 409 -25.21 -2.84 27.41
CA PRO A 409 -26.37 -2.10 26.91
C PRO A 409 -26.92 -2.66 25.59
N ARG A 410 -26.08 -3.29 24.74
CA ARG A 410 -26.53 -3.90 23.47
C ARG A 410 -27.31 -5.21 23.67
N GLU A 411 -26.99 -5.98 24.71
CA GLU A 411 -27.73 -7.21 25.04
C GLU A 411 -29.12 -6.87 25.59
N ALA A 412 -29.21 -5.85 26.45
CA ALA A 412 -30.47 -5.33 26.97
C ALA A 412 -31.34 -4.74 25.85
N GLU A 413 -30.73 -3.93 24.97
CA GLU A 413 -31.40 -3.37 23.79
C GLU A 413 -31.93 -4.46 22.84
N LEU A 414 -31.16 -5.53 22.61
CA LEU A 414 -31.60 -6.65 21.78
C LEU A 414 -32.76 -7.42 22.41
N LEU A 415 -32.74 -7.64 23.72
CA LEU A 415 -33.82 -8.27 24.46
C LEU A 415 -35.10 -7.42 24.48
N ASP A 416 -34.96 -6.10 24.60
CA ASP A 416 -36.07 -5.16 24.51
C ASP A 416 -36.66 -5.13 23.09
N LEU A 417 -35.82 -5.08 22.05
CA LEU A 417 -36.24 -5.15 20.64
C LEU A 417 -36.93 -6.49 20.30
N LEU A 418 -36.45 -7.60 20.88
CA LEU A 418 -37.07 -8.92 20.76
C LEU A 418 -38.44 -8.97 21.45
N ALA A 419 -38.56 -8.38 22.65
CA ALA A 419 -39.81 -8.31 23.40
C ALA A 419 -40.87 -7.41 22.74
N GLU A 420 -40.43 -6.34 22.05
CA GLU A 420 -41.29 -5.42 21.31
C GLU A 420 -41.64 -5.90 19.90
N GLY A 421 -41.04 -7.00 19.42
CA GLY A 421 -41.21 -7.50 18.06
C GLY A 421 -40.67 -6.53 16.99
N ALA A 422 -39.77 -5.63 17.39
CA ALA A 422 -39.30 -4.48 16.61
C ALA A 422 -37.94 -4.72 15.92
N LEU A 423 -37.45 -5.96 15.87
CA LEU A 423 -36.24 -6.31 15.13
C LEU A 423 -36.36 -5.85 13.66
N PRO A 424 -35.38 -5.12 13.11
CA PRO A 424 -35.45 -4.65 11.73
C PRO A 424 -35.64 -5.82 10.76
N THR A 425 -36.58 -5.68 9.82
CA THR A 425 -36.93 -6.70 8.81
C THR A 425 -35.80 -7.03 7.84
N ARG A 426 -34.68 -6.29 7.91
CA ARG A 426 -33.50 -6.41 7.05
C ARG A 426 -32.32 -7.13 7.69
N VAL A 427 -32.36 -7.45 8.98
CA VAL A 427 -31.28 -8.21 9.64
C VAL A 427 -31.22 -9.62 9.06
N ARG A 428 -30.09 -9.97 8.44
CA ARG A 428 -29.85 -11.28 7.79
C ARG A 428 -28.72 -12.09 8.44
N LEU A 429 -27.87 -11.44 9.23
CA LEU A 429 -26.68 -12.05 9.81
C LEU A 429 -26.46 -11.54 11.26
N LEU A 430 -26.26 -12.45 12.21
CA LEU A 430 -25.89 -12.14 13.60
C LEU A 430 -24.46 -12.64 13.84
N VAL A 431 -23.58 -11.77 14.33
CA VAL A 431 -22.19 -12.14 14.64
C VAL A 431 -21.97 -12.04 16.15
N ALA A 432 -21.71 -13.18 16.80
CA ALA A 432 -21.39 -13.22 18.23
C ALA A 432 -19.92 -13.62 18.42
N VAL A 433 -19.17 -12.80 19.16
CA VAL A 433 -17.74 -13.01 19.36
C VAL A 433 -17.42 -13.13 20.84
N ARG A 434 -16.54 -14.08 21.22
CA ARG A 434 -16.17 -14.28 22.63
C ARG A 434 -14.69 -14.59 22.85
N ALA A 435 -14.07 -13.88 23.78
CA ALA A 435 -12.70 -14.10 24.22
C ALA A 435 -12.57 -15.17 25.34
N ASP A 436 -13.46 -15.25 26.33
CA ASP A 436 -13.21 -16.06 27.55
C ASP A 436 -14.30 -17.07 27.96
N GLY A 437 -13.89 -18.33 28.25
CA GLY A 437 -14.66 -19.36 28.97
C GLY A 437 -15.81 -20.07 28.22
N PRO A 438 -16.43 -21.15 28.80
CA PRO A 438 -17.56 -21.88 28.20
C PRO A 438 -18.81 -21.01 28.04
N PRO A 439 -19.64 -21.19 26.98
CA PRO A 439 -20.72 -20.26 26.68
C PRO A 439 -21.65 -20.23 27.88
N LYS A 440 -21.77 -19.06 28.52
CA LYS A 440 -22.61 -18.95 29.71
C LYS A 440 -24.08 -19.15 29.27
N ALA A 441 -24.89 -19.70 30.17
CA ALA A 441 -26.31 -19.94 29.93
C ALA A 441 -27.09 -18.75 29.31
N PRO A 442 -26.77 -17.47 29.63
CA PRO A 442 -27.44 -16.32 29.03
C PRO A 442 -27.27 -16.20 27.50
N LEU A 443 -26.06 -16.39 26.96
CA LEU A 443 -25.81 -16.29 25.51
C LEU A 443 -26.55 -17.41 24.75
N ILE A 444 -26.53 -18.62 25.28
CA ILE A 444 -27.23 -19.76 24.69
C ILE A 444 -28.74 -19.48 24.65
N GLU A 445 -29.29 -18.95 25.75
CA GLU A 445 -30.70 -18.60 25.84
C GLU A 445 -31.08 -17.47 24.88
N LEU A 446 -30.22 -16.47 24.73
CA LEU A 446 -30.40 -15.38 23.78
C LEU A 446 -30.44 -15.90 22.33
N LEU A 447 -29.49 -16.74 21.94
CA LEU A 447 -29.44 -17.32 20.60
C LEU A 447 -30.66 -18.20 20.30
N ARG A 448 -31.19 -18.92 21.30
CA ARG A 448 -32.45 -19.69 21.17
C ARG A 448 -33.65 -18.79 20.96
N LYS A 449 -33.82 -17.78 21.81
CA LYS A 449 -34.91 -16.80 21.68
C LYS A 449 -34.86 -16.07 20.34
N LEU A 450 -33.67 -15.74 19.87
CA LEU A 450 -33.48 -15.12 18.56
C LEU A 450 -33.85 -16.07 17.42
N ARG A 451 -33.44 -17.34 17.48
CA ARG A 451 -33.82 -18.35 16.48
C ARG A 451 -35.34 -18.58 16.45
N GLU A 452 -36.00 -18.56 17.61
CA GLU A 452 -37.46 -18.67 17.71
C GLU A 452 -38.18 -17.46 17.10
N ALA A 453 -37.68 -16.25 17.34
CA ALA A 453 -38.25 -15.02 16.80
C ALA A 453 -37.94 -14.79 15.32
N ARG A 454 -36.75 -15.19 14.85
CA ARG A 454 -36.21 -14.93 13.51
C ARG A 454 -35.46 -16.15 12.97
N PRO A 455 -36.18 -17.15 12.45
CA PRO A 455 -35.56 -18.35 11.86
C PRO A 455 -34.76 -18.06 10.58
N ASP A 456 -35.02 -16.90 9.94
CA ASP A 456 -34.40 -16.44 8.69
C ASP A 456 -33.00 -15.82 8.85
N VAL A 457 -32.57 -15.55 10.09
CA VAL A 457 -31.25 -14.94 10.37
C VAL A 457 -30.17 -16.01 10.41
N THR A 458 -29.07 -15.76 9.71
CA THR A 458 -27.87 -16.61 9.80
C THR A 458 -27.05 -16.23 11.04
N ILE A 459 -26.73 -17.19 11.90
CA ILE A 459 -25.97 -16.99 13.14
C ILE A 459 -24.55 -17.49 12.95
N VAL A 460 -23.59 -16.56 13.06
CA VAL A 460 -22.16 -16.83 12.96
C VAL A 460 -21.50 -16.52 14.29
N CYS A 461 -20.70 -17.44 14.81
CA CYS A 461 -19.95 -17.23 16.04
C CYS A 461 -18.44 -17.43 15.86
N GLY A 462 -17.63 -16.74 16.64
CA GLY A 462 -16.16 -16.83 16.56
C GLY A 462 -15.47 -16.46 17.87
N GLY A 463 -14.18 -16.76 17.95
CA GLY A 463 -13.35 -16.51 19.15
C GLY A 463 -12.80 -17.78 19.79
N GLU A 464 -12.11 -17.61 20.91
CA GLU A 464 -11.29 -18.67 21.51
C GLU A 464 -12.11 -19.87 21.95
N HIS A 465 -13.27 -19.61 22.56
CA HIS A 465 -14.17 -20.65 23.04
C HIS A 465 -14.69 -21.54 21.91
N PHE A 466 -15.30 -20.92 20.90
CA PHE A 466 -15.85 -21.61 19.73
C PHE A 466 -14.76 -22.34 18.94
N THR A 467 -13.53 -21.82 18.96
CA THR A 467 -12.36 -22.47 18.37
C THR A 467 -11.93 -23.71 19.17
N ALA A 468 -12.05 -23.68 20.49
CA ALA A 468 -11.65 -24.77 21.38
C ALA A 468 -12.64 -25.94 21.38
N VAL A 469 -13.95 -25.66 21.42
CA VAL A 469 -15.02 -26.68 21.49
C VAL A 469 -16.16 -26.44 20.50
N PRO A 470 -15.88 -26.45 19.18
CA PRO A 470 -16.87 -26.11 18.16
C PRO A 470 -18.06 -27.09 18.12
N GLU A 471 -17.82 -28.37 18.35
CA GLU A 471 -18.84 -29.42 18.32
C GLU A 471 -19.88 -29.19 19.42
N LEU A 472 -19.43 -28.99 20.66
CA LEU A 472 -20.30 -28.73 21.81
C LEU A 472 -21.05 -27.40 21.67
N SER A 473 -20.39 -26.37 21.13
CA SER A 473 -20.98 -25.05 20.92
C SER A 473 -22.18 -25.11 19.97
N MET A 474 -22.02 -25.80 18.84
CA MET A 474 -23.12 -25.98 17.87
C MET A 474 -24.21 -26.92 18.37
N GLU A 475 -23.91 -27.86 19.27
CA GLU A 475 -24.93 -28.70 19.93
C GLU A 475 -25.80 -27.90 20.91
N GLN A 476 -25.18 -27.00 21.68
CA GLN A 476 -25.87 -26.27 22.74
C GLN A 476 -26.67 -25.07 22.24
N ALA A 477 -26.24 -24.43 21.15
CA ALA A 477 -26.87 -23.22 20.61
C ALA A 477 -27.19 -23.36 19.10
N PRO A 478 -28.23 -22.68 18.59
CA PRO A 478 -28.66 -22.78 17.20
C PRO A 478 -27.75 -21.96 16.24
N ILE A 479 -26.47 -22.31 16.18
CA ILE A 479 -25.43 -21.62 15.40
C ILE A 479 -25.32 -22.26 14.01
N ASP A 480 -25.24 -21.44 12.96
CA ASP A 480 -25.13 -21.91 11.56
C ASP A 480 -23.67 -22.07 11.14
N PHE A 481 -22.80 -21.12 11.50
CA PHE A 481 -21.38 -21.14 11.19
C PHE A 481 -20.50 -20.77 12.38
N LEU A 482 -19.35 -21.43 12.50
CA LEU A 482 -18.27 -21.06 13.41
C LEU A 482 -17.04 -20.64 12.64
N VAL A 483 -16.43 -19.53 13.06
CA VAL A 483 -15.10 -19.09 12.62
C VAL A 483 -14.07 -19.58 13.64
N LEU A 484 -13.15 -20.42 13.19
CA LEU A 484 -12.16 -21.12 14.02
C LEU A 484 -10.77 -20.51 13.83
N GLY A 485 -10.13 -20.15 14.93
CA GLY A 485 -8.79 -19.57 14.95
C GLY A 485 -8.83 -18.07 14.66
N GLU A 486 -7.93 -17.61 13.79
CA GLU A 486 -7.81 -16.20 13.41
C GLU A 486 -8.94 -15.84 12.43
N GLY A 487 -9.77 -14.87 12.80
CA GLY A 487 -11.02 -14.55 12.10
C GLY A 487 -10.86 -13.56 10.95
N GLU A 488 -9.74 -12.84 10.89
CA GLU A 488 -9.50 -11.69 10.02
C GLU A 488 -9.58 -12.05 8.53
N GLU A 489 -9.20 -13.27 8.15
CA GLU A 489 -9.36 -13.71 6.76
C GLU A 489 -10.50 -14.73 6.58
N THR A 490 -10.88 -15.45 7.64
CA THR A 490 -11.86 -16.54 7.57
C THR A 490 -13.29 -16.04 7.69
N ALA A 491 -13.58 -15.14 8.64
CA ALA A 491 -14.90 -14.52 8.76
C ALA A 491 -15.26 -13.77 7.48
N VAL A 492 -14.29 -13.05 6.95
CA VAL A 492 -14.29 -12.39 5.65
C VAL A 492 -14.70 -13.29 4.50
N ALA A 493 -14.01 -14.43 4.35
CA ALA A 493 -14.25 -15.35 3.25
C ALA A 493 -15.66 -15.93 3.37
N LEU A 494 -16.08 -16.23 4.61
CA LEU A 494 -17.41 -16.75 4.92
C LEU A 494 -18.50 -15.74 4.59
N PHE A 495 -18.40 -14.50 5.07
CA PHE A 495 -19.41 -13.47 4.81
C PHE A 495 -19.55 -13.17 3.32
N ARG A 496 -18.42 -13.10 2.59
CA ARG A 496 -18.44 -12.95 1.14
C ARG A 496 -19.13 -14.13 0.44
N ALA A 497 -18.89 -15.36 0.90
CA ALA A 497 -19.53 -16.53 0.32
C ALA A 497 -21.04 -16.55 0.57
N LEU A 498 -21.48 -16.18 1.77
CA LEU A 498 -22.89 -16.10 2.13
C LEU A 498 -23.62 -15.00 1.33
N GLU A 499 -22.99 -13.84 1.17
CA GLU A 499 -23.55 -12.71 0.44
C GLU A 499 -23.69 -12.97 -1.06
N LEU A 500 -22.63 -13.51 -1.67
CA LEU A 500 -22.57 -13.75 -3.12
C LEU A 500 -23.11 -15.13 -3.53
N GLY A 501 -23.59 -15.94 -2.58
CA GLY A 501 -24.04 -17.31 -2.83
C GLY A 501 -22.94 -18.23 -3.37
N LEU A 502 -21.69 -17.98 -2.98
CA LEU A 502 -20.55 -18.83 -3.35
C LEU A 502 -20.46 -20.05 -2.44
N ASP A 503 -19.72 -21.06 -2.90
CA ASP A 503 -19.49 -22.27 -2.13
C ASP A 503 -18.66 -21.98 -0.87
N HIS A 504 -19.31 -22.06 0.29
CA HIS A 504 -18.67 -21.86 1.60
C HIS A 504 -17.95 -23.12 2.09
N THR A 505 -18.24 -24.30 1.52
CA THR A 505 -17.73 -25.58 2.01
C THR A 505 -16.22 -25.74 1.85
N VAL A 506 -15.60 -24.92 1.00
CA VAL A 506 -14.15 -24.91 0.72
C VAL A 506 -13.36 -23.95 1.62
N ILE A 507 -14.02 -23.15 2.46
CA ILE A 507 -13.36 -22.10 3.24
C ILE A 507 -12.57 -22.71 4.41
N PRO A 508 -11.26 -22.49 4.52
CA PRO A 508 -10.49 -23.00 5.65
C PRO A 508 -10.85 -22.26 6.95
N GLY A 509 -10.86 -22.99 8.06
CA GLY A 509 -11.08 -22.46 9.40
C GLY A 509 -12.55 -22.21 9.75
N ILE A 510 -13.52 -22.81 9.05
CA ILE A 510 -14.93 -22.77 9.48
C ILE A 510 -15.44 -24.12 9.98
N ALA A 511 -16.47 -24.10 10.82
CA ALA A 511 -17.34 -25.25 11.07
C ALA A 511 -18.81 -24.90 10.81
N PHE A 512 -19.57 -25.85 10.28
CA PHE A 512 -20.98 -25.66 9.92
C PHE A 512 -21.73 -27.00 9.90
N ARG A 513 -23.06 -26.94 9.88
CA ARG A 513 -23.91 -28.13 9.71
C ARG A 513 -24.19 -28.37 8.23
N LYS A 514 -23.96 -29.59 7.76
CA LYS A 514 -24.38 -30.03 6.42
C LYS A 514 -25.90 -30.22 6.36
N GLU A 515 -26.43 -30.32 5.13
CA GLU A 515 -27.84 -30.64 4.88
C GLU A 515 -28.29 -31.96 5.52
N ASP A 516 -27.36 -32.91 5.73
CA ASP A 516 -27.62 -34.18 6.41
C ASP A 516 -27.60 -34.09 7.94
N GLY A 517 -27.42 -32.89 8.50
CA GLY A 517 -27.35 -32.61 9.94
C GLY A 517 -25.99 -32.92 10.59
N SER A 518 -25.04 -33.51 9.86
CA SER A 518 -23.70 -33.76 10.37
C SER A 518 -22.86 -32.48 10.42
N LEU A 519 -21.95 -32.42 11.39
CA LEU A 519 -21.03 -31.30 11.55
C LEU A 519 -19.85 -31.45 10.58
N GLN A 520 -19.62 -30.45 9.74
CA GLN A 520 -18.39 -30.32 8.96
C GLN A 520 -17.47 -29.30 9.62
N LYS A 521 -16.21 -29.70 9.81
CA LYS A 521 -15.13 -28.84 10.29
C LYS A 521 -14.02 -28.83 9.25
N ASN A 522 -13.77 -27.65 8.70
CA ASN A 522 -12.73 -27.50 7.70
C ASN A 522 -11.35 -27.40 8.38
N PRO A 523 -10.27 -27.76 7.67
CA PRO A 523 -8.90 -27.58 8.17
C PRO A 523 -8.66 -26.15 8.64
N ARG A 524 -7.89 -25.99 9.71
CA ARG A 524 -7.52 -24.66 10.21
C ARG A 524 -6.75 -23.89 9.14
N ARG A 525 -7.02 -22.59 9.05
CA ARG A 525 -6.23 -21.69 8.23
C ARG A 525 -4.81 -21.55 8.79
N ASP A 526 -3.86 -21.28 7.90
CA ASP A 526 -2.51 -20.91 8.31
C ASP A 526 -2.55 -19.63 9.14
N ARG A 527 -1.78 -19.60 10.23
CA ARG A 527 -1.68 -18.41 11.09
C ARG A 527 -0.98 -17.28 10.35
N ILE A 528 -1.41 -16.05 10.61
CA ILE A 528 -0.77 -14.84 10.14
C ILE A 528 0.61 -14.74 10.84
N LYS A 529 1.68 -14.91 10.06
CA LYS A 529 3.06 -14.92 10.58
C LYS A 529 3.62 -13.53 10.84
N ASN A 530 3.12 -12.54 10.11
CA ASN A 530 3.61 -11.18 10.16
C ASN A 530 2.51 -10.27 10.73
N VAL A 531 2.68 -9.86 11.99
CA VAL A 531 1.71 -9.00 12.68
C VAL A 531 1.57 -7.63 11.99
N ASP A 532 2.61 -7.16 11.29
CA ASP A 532 2.58 -5.91 10.53
C ASP A 532 1.66 -5.98 9.29
N GLU A 533 1.23 -7.17 8.87
CA GLU A 533 0.25 -7.35 7.78
C GLU A 533 -1.20 -7.33 8.28
N ILE A 534 -1.40 -7.37 9.60
CA ILE A 534 -2.70 -7.23 10.21
C ILE A 534 -3.03 -5.72 10.24
N PRO A 535 -4.21 -5.28 9.78
CA PRO A 535 -4.55 -3.86 9.75
C PRO A 535 -4.61 -3.20 11.13
N TRP A 536 -4.89 -1.91 11.18
CA TRP A 536 -5.19 -1.26 12.46
C TRP A 536 -6.65 -1.54 12.88
N PRO A 537 -6.93 -1.64 14.18
CA PRO A 537 -8.30 -1.76 14.65
C PRO A 537 -9.18 -0.62 14.14
N ALA A 538 -10.37 -0.93 13.65
CA ALA A 538 -11.30 0.05 13.07
C ALA A 538 -12.02 0.89 14.14
N TRP A 539 -11.24 1.67 14.92
CA TRP A 539 -11.71 2.49 16.04
C TRP A 539 -12.78 3.52 15.65
N GLU A 540 -12.85 3.90 14.38
CA GLU A 540 -13.84 4.83 13.84
C GLU A 540 -15.28 4.33 13.93
N PHE A 541 -15.48 3.01 14.03
CA PHE A 541 -16.80 2.40 14.21
C PHE A 541 -17.11 2.06 15.67
N PHE A 542 -16.17 2.33 16.58
CA PHE A 542 -16.28 1.93 17.97
C PHE A 542 -16.51 3.10 18.91
N ASP A 543 -17.50 2.97 19.80
CA ASP A 543 -17.75 3.97 20.84
C ASP A 543 -16.73 3.82 21.98
N VAL A 544 -15.58 4.46 21.79
CA VAL A 544 -14.48 4.51 22.77
C VAL A 544 -14.92 5.15 24.09
N GLU A 545 -15.88 6.08 24.07
CA GLU A 545 -16.39 6.73 25.29
C GLU A 545 -17.23 5.74 26.12
N ALA A 546 -18.14 5.00 25.48
CA ALA A 546 -18.90 3.94 26.14
C ALA A 546 -17.98 2.84 26.68
N TYR A 547 -16.97 2.43 25.90
CA TYR A 547 -15.99 1.43 26.32
C TYR A 547 -15.21 1.86 27.58
N SER A 548 -14.74 3.11 27.59
CA SER A 548 -14.02 3.65 28.75
C SER A 548 -14.94 3.88 29.96
N ALA A 549 -16.20 4.28 29.75
CA ALA A 549 -17.17 4.51 30.82
C ALA A 549 -17.56 3.22 31.53
N ASN A 550 -17.69 2.12 30.79
CA ASN A 550 -18.08 0.80 31.29
C ASN A 550 -16.90 -0.03 31.84
N ARG A 551 -15.67 0.51 31.82
CA ARG A 551 -14.46 -0.13 32.36
C ARG A 551 -14.23 -1.54 31.84
N LEU A 552 -14.42 -1.74 30.54
CA LEU A 552 -14.36 -3.05 29.88
C LEU A 552 -12.93 -3.58 29.66
N VAL A 553 -11.91 -2.97 30.28
CA VAL A 553 -10.49 -3.39 30.18
C VAL A 553 -10.10 -4.17 31.43
N SER A 554 -9.56 -5.37 31.29
CA SER A 554 -8.93 -6.10 32.40
C SER A 554 -7.51 -5.55 32.66
N GLY A 555 -7.22 -5.09 33.90
CA GLY A 555 -5.87 -4.65 34.28
C GLY A 555 -5.79 -3.33 35.05
N ILE A 556 -4.72 -2.56 34.83
CA ILE A 556 -4.40 -1.34 35.58
C ILE A 556 -5.16 -0.14 34.99
N TYR A 557 -6.07 0.44 35.78
CA TYR A 557 -6.91 1.56 35.37
C TYR A 557 -6.26 2.92 35.68
N TYR A 558 -5.66 3.56 34.69
CA TYR A 558 -5.27 4.98 34.76
C TYR A 558 -5.92 5.77 33.61
N GLY A 559 -7.13 6.29 33.84
CA GLY A 559 -7.83 7.12 32.85
C GLY A 559 -8.43 6.30 31.69
N LYS A 560 -8.40 6.87 30.47
CA LYS A 560 -8.86 6.18 29.26
C LYS A 560 -7.83 5.14 28.84
N THR A 561 -8.22 3.88 28.86
CA THR A 561 -7.37 2.73 28.53
C THR A 561 -7.98 1.94 27.39
N VAL A 562 -7.15 1.55 26.42
CA VAL A 562 -7.55 0.75 25.26
C VAL A 562 -6.52 -0.37 25.07
N PRO A 563 -6.94 -1.65 24.95
CA PRO A 563 -6.01 -2.75 24.72
C PRO A 563 -5.42 -2.65 23.30
N ILE A 564 -4.15 -3.02 23.17
CA ILE A 564 -3.47 -3.19 21.89
C ILE A 564 -2.71 -4.50 21.92
N LEU A 565 -2.99 -5.38 20.96
CA LEU A 565 -2.24 -6.62 20.78
C LEU A 565 -0.92 -6.33 20.05
N ALA A 566 0.16 -6.12 20.80
CA ALA A 566 1.49 -5.83 20.22
C ALA A 566 2.21 -7.06 19.64
N THR A 567 1.79 -8.26 20.04
CA THR A 567 2.37 -9.55 19.59
C THR A 567 1.27 -10.62 19.57
N ARG A 568 1.31 -11.55 18.61
CA ARG A 568 0.32 -12.64 18.51
C ARG A 568 0.97 -14.01 18.63
N GLY A 569 0.41 -14.85 19.49
CA GLY A 569 0.91 -16.20 19.77
C GLY A 569 2.04 -16.25 20.81
N CYS A 570 2.23 -17.42 21.41
CA CYS A 570 3.27 -17.69 22.39
C CYS A 570 4.31 -18.65 21.77
N PRO A 571 5.62 -18.33 21.77
CA PRO A 571 6.67 -19.22 21.24
C PRO A 571 6.96 -20.41 22.18
N TYR A 572 6.40 -20.41 23.39
CA TYR A 572 6.62 -21.45 24.39
C TYR A 572 5.57 -22.55 24.27
N GLN A 573 6.01 -23.80 24.42
CA GLN A 573 5.14 -24.98 24.47
C GLN A 573 4.85 -25.35 25.93
N CYS A 574 4.08 -24.51 26.61
CA CYS A 574 3.66 -24.81 27.97
C CYS A 574 2.78 -26.07 27.98
N THR A 575 3.09 -27.01 28.88
CA THR A 575 2.37 -28.28 29.08
C THR A 575 1.10 -28.11 29.89
#